data_AF-A0A2C9KYC0-F1
#
_entry.id   AF-A0A2C9KYC0-F1
#
_cell.length_a   1.000
_cell.length_b   1.000
_cell.length_c   1.000
_cell.angle_alpha   90.00
_cell.angle_beta   90.00
_cell.angle_gamma   90.00
#
_symmetry.space_group_name_H-M   'P 1'
#
loop_
_entity.id
_entity.type
_entity.pdbx_description
1 polymer ?
#
loop_
_entity_poly.entity_id
_entity_poly.type
_entity_poly.pdbx_seq_one_letter_code
_entity_poly.pdbx_strand_id
1 'polypeptide(L)'
;MLSNQKFNYFIFPQNYQDFSLPFTHQNDSKQVEGFDVLQKLSHFVKSYNLTEHSDHVMMFVGRELSGDGSPGLLGISWLSSMCSTNGSSVSVVEDVHDYDVILTAAHELGHSLSAQHDHWLTNDCFGFDYFIMAPYESSATAESNRFNPWMFSDCSIQYFATFISSLLETDHGRTCLTESVSVSPDIPDLKDKYFGQVMPPEQQCRNTYGRGSYHCKVGYNSTEICIALYCYDPNQMDCFPQRALSGTECDKGKICRLGHCADNDHNV
;
A
#
# COMPACT_ATOMS: atom_id res chain seq x y z
N MET A 1 8.50 17.43 -14.89
CA MET A 1 9.82 17.04 -14.34
C MET A 1 9.64 16.50 -12.92
N LEU A 2 9.01 15.33 -12.76
CA LEU A 2 8.80 14.66 -11.47
C LEU A 2 9.22 13.18 -11.57
N SER A 3 10.40 12.88 -12.13
CA SER A 3 10.82 11.49 -12.39
C SER A 3 11.78 10.91 -11.36
N ASN A 4 11.92 11.47 -10.15
CA ASN A 4 12.92 10.98 -9.17
C ASN A 4 12.59 11.27 -7.70
N GLN A 5 11.33 11.22 -7.27
CA GLN A 5 11.01 11.29 -5.84
C GLN A 5 10.97 9.89 -5.23
N LYS A 6 11.98 9.58 -4.42
CA LYS A 6 12.09 8.36 -3.63
C LYS A 6 11.32 8.56 -2.32
N PHE A 7 10.09 8.06 -2.26
CA PHE A 7 9.38 7.91 -0.99
C PHE A 7 9.88 6.64 -0.31
N ASN A 8 10.70 6.77 0.74
CA ASN A 8 11.19 5.62 1.50
C ASN A 8 11.23 5.96 2.99
N TYR A 9 10.12 5.68 3.70
CA TYR A 9 10.13 5.51 5.15
C TYR A 9 9.15 4.41 5.56
N PHE A 10 9.72 3.28 6.00
CA PHE A 10 9.09 2.41 6.99
C PHE A 10 9.87 2.66 8.29
N ILE A 11 9.35 3.49 9.19
CA ILE A 11 9.89 3.56 10.55
C ILE A 11 9.38 2.32 11.27
N PHE A 12 10.23 1.31 11.43
CA PHE A 12 10.10 0.39 12.55
C PHE A 12 10.76 1.09 13.75
N PRO A 13 10.01 1.64 14.72
CA PRO A 13 10.63 2.25 15.89
C PRO A 13 11.44 1.16 16.60
N GLN A 14 12.75 1.39 16.77
CA GLN A 14 13.69 0.44 17.38
C GLN A 14 13.38 0.13 18.86
N ASN A 15 12.40 0.81 19.46
CA ASN A 15 11.89 0.54 20.80
C ASN A 15 10.39 0.23 20.77
N TYR A 16 10.05 -1.03 20.49
CA TYR A 16 8.69 -1.57 20.65
C TYR A 16 8.11 -1.37 22.06
N GLN A 17 8.94 -1.05 23.06
CA GLN A 17 8.52 -0.93 24.46
C GLN A 17 7.81 0.39 24.79
N ASP A 18 8.04 1.46 24.02
CA ASP A 18 7.43 2.77 24.31
C ASP A 18 6.09 2.98 23.59
N PHE A 19 5.82 2.22 22.53
CA PHE A 19 4.50 2.14 21.89
C PHE A 19 3.74 0.92 22.41
N SER A 20 3.44 0.92 23.72
CA SER A 20 2.44 -0.01 24.24
C SER A 20 1.07 0.48 23.81
N LEU A 21 0.55 -0.01 22.67
CA LEU A 21 -0.88 0.05 22.45
C LEU A 21 -1.54 -0.68 23.63
N PRO A 22 -2.45 -0.05 24.38
CA PRO A 22 -3.12 -0.69 25.52
C PRO A 22 -4.12 -1.79 25.08
N PHE A 23 -3.98 -2.36 23.89
CA PHE A 23 -4.74 -3.51 23.42
C PHE A 23 -4.19 -4.86 23.92
N THR A 24 -3.19 -4.85 24.80
CA THR A 24 -2.80 -6.04 25.55
C THR A 24 -3.63 -6.13 26.82
N HIS A 25 -4.55 -7.11 26.81
CA HIS A 25 -5.48 -7.52 27.87
C HIS A 25 -6.76 -6.70 28.04
N GLN A 26 -7.82 -7.13 27.35
CA GLN A 26 -8.95 -7.87 27.96
C GLN A 26 -10.02 -8.16 26.89
N ASN A 27 -10.33 -9.46 26.72
CA ASN A 27 -11.45 -10.02 25.95
C ASN A 27 -11.45 -9.84 24.42
N ASP A 28 -10.83 -10.80 23.73
CA ASP A 28 -11.39 -11.56 22.61
C ASP A 28 -12.15 -10.85 21.46
N SER A 29 -11.91 -9.57 21.20
CA SER A 29 -12.23 -8.98 19.88
C SER A 29 -10.99 -9.04 19.00
N LYS A 30 -11.07 -9.82 17.92
CA LYS A 30 -10.04 -9.82 16.84
C LYS A 30 -9.90 -8.46 16.15
N GLN A 31 -10.92 -7.61 16.30
CA GLN A 31 -11.07 -6.32 15.67
C GLN A 31 -10.68 -5.16 16.58
N VAL A 32 -10.09 -4.12 15.98
CA VAL A 32 -9.79 -2.82 16.61
C VAL A 32 -10.38 -1.69 15.76
N GLU A 33 -10.85 -0.64 16.40
CA GLU A 33 -11.43 0.52 15.70
C GLU A 33 -10.32 1.34 15.03
N GLY A 34 -10.42 1.53 13.70
CA GLY A 34 -9.35 2.09 12.88
C GLY A 34 -9.07 3.56 13.19
N PHE A 35 -10.11 4.36 13.44
CA PHE A 35 -9.95 5.77 13.78
C PHE A 35 -9.25 5.98 15.12
N ASP A 36 -9.54 5.17 16.13
CA ASP A 36 -8.87 5.13 17.43
C ASP A 36 -7.39 4.80 17.29
N VAL A 37 -7.05 3.84 16.40
CA VAL A 37 -5.64 3.49 16.11
C VAL A 37 -4.94 4.66 15.42
N LEU A 38 -5.57 5.26 14.41
CA LEU A 38 -5.04 6.43 13.68
C LEU A 38 -4.78 7.62 14.62
N GLN A 39 -5.73 7.93 15.50
CA GLN A 39 -5.57 9.00 16.49
C GLN A 39 -4.40 8.75 17.44
N LYS A 40 -4.29 7.51 17.97
CA LYS A 40 -3.17 7.14 18.86
C LYS A 40 -1.83 7.23 18.13
N LEU A 41 -1.76 6.81 16.86
CA LEU A 41 -0.58 6.97 16.04
C LEU A 41 -0.23 8.44 15.83
N SER A 42 -1.20 9.30 15.48
CA SER A 42 -0.97 10.74 15.33
C SER A 42 -0.42 11.37 16.62
N HIS A 43 -0.97 11.01 17.77
CA HIS A 43 -0.47 11.47 19.06
C HIS A 43 0.95 10.99 19.35
N PHE A 44 1.26 9.74 19.04
CA PHE A 44 2.60 9.18 19.20
C PHE A 44 3.62 9.89 18.29
N VAL A 45 3.33 9.98 17.00
CA VAL A 45 4.17 10.67 16.00
C VAL A 45 4.47 12.11 16.43
N LYS A 46 3.46 12.83 16.92
CA LYS A 46 3.63 14.19 17.45
C LYS A 46 4.49 14.22 18.72
N SER A 47 4.24 13.32 19.67
CA SER A 47 4.91 13.31 20.98
C SER A 47 6.41 13.00 20.86
N TYR A 48 6.79 12.18 19.89
CA TYR A 48 8.17 11.83 19.58
C TYR A 48 8.78 12.67 18.45
N ASN A 49 8.03 13.66 17.95
CA ASN A 49 8.46 14.58 16.90
C ASN A 49 8.97 13.86 15.63
N LEU A 50 8.36 12.72 15.27
CA LEU A 50 8.82 11.89 14.15
C LEU A 50 8.67 12.60 12.79
N THR A 51 7.79 13.60 12.71
CA THR A 51 7.61 14.46 11.52
C THR A 51 8.77 15.42 11.26
N GLU A 52 9.77 15.53 12.14
CA GLU A 52 11.03 16.24 11.83
C GLU A 52 11.93 15.46 10.88
N HIS A 53 11.74 14.14 10.78
CA HIS A 53 12.63 13.25 10.03
C HIS A 53 11.89 12.40 9.00
N SER A 54 10.57 12.58 8.86
CA SER A 54 9.73 11.83 7.95
C SER A 54 8.56 12.70 7.50
N ASP A 55 8.33 12.73 6.20
CA ASP A 55 7.22 13.48 5.61
C ASP A 55 5.86 12.84 5.92
N HIS A 56 5.84 11.53 6.14
CA HIS A 56 4.67 10.72 6.48
C HIS A 56 5.07 9.46 7.24
N VAL A 57 4.21 8.97 8.14
CA VAL A 57 4.43 7.72 8.88
C VAL A 57 3.26 6.76 8.65
N MET A 58 3.56 5.60 8.07
CA MET A 58 2.57 4.54 7.86
C MET A 58 2.78 3.39 8.86
N MET A 59 1.70 2.97 9.52
CA MET A 59 1.71 1.84 10.44
C MET A 59 0.99 0.64 9.84
N PHE A 60 1.62 -0.54 9.88
CA PHE A 60 1.01 -1.81 9.50
C PHE A 60 0.56 -2.56 10.76
N VAL A 61 -0.68 -3.03 10.78
CA VAL A 61 -1.27 -3.73 11.93
C VAL A 61 -1.72 -5.14 11.56
N GLY A 62 -1.28 -6.14 12.32
CA GLY A 62 -1.75 -7.52 12.21
C GLY A 62 -3.04 -7.79 13.01
N ARG A 63 -3.97 -6.83 13.02
CA ARG A 63 -5.29 -6.90 13.66
C ARG A 63 -6.33 -6.39 12.68
N GLU A 64 -7.50 -7.02 12.69
CA GLU A 64 -8.61 -6.62 11.83
C GLU A 64 -9.07 -5.20 12.19
N LEU A 65 -9.13 -4.30 11.23
CA LEU A 65 -9.62 -2.94 11.44
C LEU A 65 -11.14 -2.89 11.20
N SER A 66 -11.81 -2.07 12.01
CA SER A 66 -13.23 -1.75 11.82
C SER A 66 -13.43 -0.24 11.69
N GLY A 67 -14.33 0.20 10.81
CA GLY A 67 -14.76 1.60 10.71
C GLY A 67 -16.17 1.77 11.26
N ASP A 68 -16.37 2.66 12.23
CA ASP A 68 -17.67 2.90 12.88
C ASP A 68 -18.35 1.61 13.41
N GLY A 69 -17.53 0.66 13.89
CA GLY A 69 -17.99 -0.64 14.38
C GLY A 69 -18.38 -1.65 13.29
N SER A 70 -18.15 -1.32 12.00
CA SER A 70 -18.34 -2.23 10.87
C SER A 70 -17.00 -2.84 10.44
N PRO A 71 -16.94 -4.17 10.19
CA PRO A 71 -15.72 -4.82 9.69
C PRO A 71 -15.46 -4.46 8.22
N GLY A 72 -14.26 -4.78 7.72
CA GLY A 72 -13.88 -4.60 6.31
C GLY A 72 -13.18 -3.28 5.99
N LEU A 73 -12.70 -2.56 7.01
CA LEU A 73 -11.77 -1.45 6.81
C LEU A 73 -10.38 -2.04 6.62
N LEU A 74 -9.71 -1.82 5.48
CA LEU A 74 -8.35 -2.32 5.27
C LEU A 74 -7.28 -1.28 5.60
N GLY A 75 -7.63 -0.01 5.66
CA GLY A 75 -6.72 1.08 5.97
C GLY A 75 -7.49 2.35 6.33
N ILE A 76 -6.78 3.32 6.91
CA ILE A 76 -7.32 4.64 7.19
C ILE A 76 -6.20 5.68 7.22
N SER A 77 -6.50 6.88 6.74
CA SER A 77 -5.57 8.00 6.63
C SER A 77 -6.29 9.34 6.80
N TRP A 78 -5.56 10.35 7.25
CA TRP A 78 -6.07 11.72 7.26
C TRP A 78 -5.99 12.33 5.85
N LEU A 79 -7.09 12.89 5.37
CA LEU A 79 -7.12 13.59 4.09
C LEU A 79 -6.23 14.84 4.10
N SER A 80 -5.44 15.05 3.03
CA SER A 80 -4.62 16.25 2.81
C SER A 80 -3.63 16.53 3.95
N SER A 81 -3.07 15.48 4.53
CA SER A 81 -2.27 15.53 5.75
C SER A 81 -0.77 15.41 5.53
N MET A 82 -0.35 15.04 4.32
CA MET A 82 1.07 14.89 3.97
C MET A 82 1.83 16.18 4.30
N CYS A 83 3.04 16.06 4.85
CA CYS A 83 3.85 17.17 5.37
C CYS A 83 3.26 17.93 6.57
N SER A 84 2.18 17.46 7.19
CA SER A 84 1.65 18.11 8.39
C SER A 84 2.52 17.81 9.62
N THR A 85 2.97 18.86 10.30
CA THR A 85 3.79 18.78 11.52
C THR A 85 2.96 18.62 12.80
N ASN A 86 1.63 18.59 12.70
CA ASN A 86 0.77 18.46 13.88
C ASN A 86 0.56 17.00 14.34
N GLY A 87 1.22 16.04 13.69
CA GLY A 87 1.06 14.59 13.89
C GLY A 87 0.05 13.92 12.96
N SER A 88 -0.65 14.65 12.10
CA SER A 88 -1.66 14.08 11.20
C SER A 88 -1.09 13.43 9.94
N SER A 89 0.19 13.65 9.60
CA SER A 89 0.83 13.02 8.43
C SER A 89 1.11 11.54 8.70
N VAL A 90 0.04 10.76 8.83
CA VAL A 90 0.07 9.35 9.20
C VAL A 90 -1.03 8.57 8.50
N SER A 91 -0.79 7.28 8.32
CA SER A 91 -1.78 6.31 7.85
C SER A 91 -1.62 4.98 8.60
N VAL A 92 -2.70 4.20 8.64
CA VAL A 92 -2.74 2.86 9.22
C VAL A 92 -3.26 1.89 8.17
N VAL A 93 -2.61 0.75 8.02
CA VAL A 93 -2.94 -0.29 7.06
C VAL A 93 -3.03 -1.62 7.78
N GLU A 94 -4.10 -2.37 7.57
CA GLU A 94 -4.22 -3.75 8.00
C GLU A 94 -3.32 -4.64 7.14
N ASP A 95 -2.44 -5.40 7.80
CA ASP A 95 -1.67 -6.46 7.15
C ASP A 95 -2.51 -7.75 7.13
N VAL A 96 -3.24 -7.93 6.03
CA VAL A 96 -4.06 -9.12 5.76
C VAL A 96 -3.23 -10.35 5.36
N HIS A 97 -1.89 -10.27 5.48
CA HIS A 97 -0.94 -11.34 5.17
C HIS A 97 -0.90 -11.76 3.69
N ASP A 98 -1.32 -10.90 2.78
CA ASP A 98 -1.13 -11.02 1.34
C ASP A 98 -0.44 -9.79 0.76
N TYR A 99 -0.38 -9.68 -0.57
CA TYR A 99 0.26 -8.55 -1.25
C TYR A 99 -0.69 -7.44 -1.67
N ASP A 100 -2.00 -7.57 -1.45
CA ASP A 100 -2.96 -6.47 -1.64
C ASP A 100 -2.75 -5.35 -0.61
N VAL A 101 -2.08 -5.66 0.52
CA VAL A 101 -1.60 -4.67 1.50
C VAL A 101 -0.81 -3.50 0.87
N ILE A 102 -0.11 -3.75 -0.26
CA ILE A 102 0.63 -2.71 -0.99
C ILE A 102 -0.32 -1.72 -1.67
N LEU A 103 -1.45 -2.21 -2.20
CA LEU A 103 -2.46 -1.37 -2.84
C LEU A 103 -3.21 -0.55 -1.79
N THR A 104 -3.55 -1.16 -0.65
CA THR A 104 -4.13 -0.45 0.50
C THR A 104 -3.19 0.65 0.99
N ALA A 105 -1.90 0.36 1.15
CA ALA A 105 -0.91 1.38 1.50
C ALA A 105 -0.87 2.54 0.49
N ALA A 106 -0.92 2.24 -0.82
CA ALA A 106 -0.96 3.27 -1.85
C ALA A 106 -2.27 4.10 -1.79
N HIS A 107 -3.40 3.46 -1.49
CA HIS A 107 -4.70 4.11 -1.30
C HIS A 107 -4.66 5.11 -0.14
N GLU A 108 -4.17 4.66 1.02
CA GLU A 108 -4.08 5.50 2.23
C GLU A 108 -3.08 6.66 2.06
N LEU A 109 -2.01 6.44 1.31
CA LEU A 109 -1.08 7.50 0.93
C LEU A 109 -1.75 8.51 -0.02
N GLY A 110 -2.60 8.03 -0.93
CA GLY A 110 -3.41 8.87 -1.81
C GLY A 110 -4.32 9.83 -1.04
N HIS A 111 -4.99 9.36 0.01
CA HIS A 111 -5.73 10.24 0.92
C HIS A 111 -4.84 11.29 1.57
N SER A 112 -3.66 10.92 2.06
CA SER A 112 -2.72 11.89 2.64
C SER A 112 -2.29 12.96 1.63
N LEU A 113 -2.20 12.61 0.34
CA LEU A 113 -1.95 13.51 -0.79
C LEU A 113 -3.21 14.21 -1.33
N SER A 114 -4.31 14.21 -0.57
CA SER A 114 -5.57 14.91 -0.84
C SER A 114 -6.52 14.25 -1.84
N ALA A 115 -6.25 13.04 -2.33
CA ALA A 115 -7.22 12.35 -3.18
C ALA A 115 -8.43 11.89 -2.37
N GLN A 116 -9.63 12.17 -2.89
CA GLN A 116 -10.85 11.52 -2.43
C GLN A 116 -11.04 10.20 -3.19
N HIS A 117 -11.99 9.38 -2.74
CA HIS A 117 -12.38 8.20 -3.50
C HIS A 117 -12.84 8.56 -4.92
N ASP A 118 -12.55 7.68 -5.87
CA ASP A 118 -13.14 7.69 -7.21
C ASP A 118 -14.64 7.36 -7.07
N HIS A 119 -15.47 8.38 -7.03
CA HIS A 119 -16.91 8.22 -6.87
C HIS A 119 -17.65 9.41 -7.48
N TRP A 120 -18.74 9.14 -8.18
CA TRP A 120 -19.57 10.15 -8.88
C TRP A 120 -20.17 11.23 -7.96
N LEU A 121 -20.13 11.04 -6.63
CA LEU A 121 -20.56 12.03 -5.64
C LEU A 121 -19.46 13.02 -5.25
N THR A 122 -18.19 12.64 -5.44
CA THR A 122 -17.01 13.40 -5.01
C THR A 122 -16.24 13.98 -6.19
N ASN A 123 -16.20 13.28 -7.33
CA ASN A 123 -15.53 13.68 -8.56
C ASN A 123 -16.11 12.95 -9.80
N ASP A 124 -15.52 13.18 -10.97
CA ASP A 124 -15.96 12.63 -12.25
C ASP A 124 -15.42 11.21 -12.54
N CYS A 125 -14.67 10.59 -11.62
CA CYS A 125 -14.12 9.24 -11.76
C CYS A 125 -15.04 8.20 -11.10
N PHE A 126 -15.22 7.05 -11.76
CA PHE A 126 -16.15 6.02 -11.29
C PHE A 126 -15.43 4.97 -10.42
N GLY A 127 -15.97 4.68 -9.24
CA GLY A 127 -15.41 3.66 -8.36
C GLY A 127 -15.38 2.24 -8.95
N PHE A 128 -16.29 1.94 -9.88
CA PHE A 128 -16.30 0.68 -10.63
C PHE A 128 -15.25 0.60 -11.75
N ASP A 129 -14.44 1.65 -11.93
CA ASP A 129 -13.23 1.57 -12.75
C ASP A 129 -12.05 0.95 -11.99
N TYR A 130 -12.18 0.74 -10.67
CA TYR A 130 -11.20 0.01 -9.84
C TYR A 130 -9.76 0.54 -9.95
N PHE A 131 -9.59 1.85 -10.13
CA PHE A 131 -8.31 2.51 -9.87
C PHE A 131 -7.97 2.45 -8.37
N ILE A 132 -6.73 2.77 -8.00
CA ILE A 132 -6.26 2.66 -6.60
C ILE A 132 -7.21 3.35 -5.61
N MET A 133 -7.80 4.51 -5.96
CA MET A 133 -8.71 5.25 -5.08
C MET A 133 -10.18 4.82 -5.17
N ALA A 134 -10.49 3.68 -5.81
CA ALA A 134 -11.83 3.12 -5.76
C ALA A 134 -12.23 2.79 -4.30
N PRO A 135 -13.46 3.09 -3.87
CA PRO A 135 -13.91 2.85 -2.50
C PRO A 135 -14.26 1.37 -2.21
N TYR A 136 -13.97 0.48 -3.15
CA TYR A 136 -14.35 -0.94 -3.10
C TYR A 136 -13.12 -1.80 -3.41
N GLU A 137 -13.06 -2.99 -2.80
CA GLU A 137 -11.99 -3.95 -3.09
C GLU A 137 -11.91 -4.28 -4.59
N SER A 138 -10.68 -4.34 -5.09
CA SER A 138 -10.40 -4.47 -6.50
C SER A 138 -10.67 -5.88 -7.03
N SER A 139 -11.89 -6.14 -7.49
CA SER A 139 -12.12 -7.16 -8.52
C SER A 139 -12.59 -6.48 -9.80
N ALA A 140 -11.65 -5.95 -10.58
CA ALA A 140 -11.96 -5.49 -11.92
C ALA A 140 -12.43 -6.68 -12.76
N THR A 141 -13.74 -6.89 -12.82
CA THR A 141 -14.37 -7.99 -13.56
C THR A 141 -14.48 -7.69 -15.05
N ALA A 142 -14.44 -6.41 -15.41
CA ALA A 142 -14.43 -5.95 -16.79
C ALA A 142 -12.99 -5.96 -17.34
N GLU A 143 -12.81 -6.60 -18.49
CA GLU A 143 -11.54 -6.65 -19.23
C GLU A 143 -10.95 -5.26 -19.49
N SER A 144 -11.80 -4.25 -19.71
CA SER A 144 -11.37 -2.86 -19.97
C SER A 144 -10.65 -2.22 -18.78
N ASN A 145 -10.95 -2.66 -17.56
CA ASN A 145 -10.50 -2.02 -16.32
C ASN A 145 -9.50 -2.91 -15.56
N ARG A 146 -9.13 -4.07 -16.13
CA ARG A 146 -8.37 -5.10 -15.44
C ARG A 146 -6.99 -4.68 -14.96
N PHE A 147 -6.41 -3.58 -15.49
CA PHE A 147 -5.10 -3.05 -15.11
C PHE A 147 -5.18 -1.77 -14.26
N ASN A 148 -6.38 -1.23 -14.07
CA ASN A 148 -6.59 -0.03 -13.26
C ASN A 148 -6.17 -0.19 -11.78
N PRO A 149 -6.23 -1.39 -11.16
CA PRO A 149 -5.78 -1.54 -9.76
C PRO A 149 -4.31 -1.19 -9.49
N TRP A 150 -3.48 -1.02 -10.53
CA TRP A 150 -2.08 -0.57 -10.40
C TRP A 150 -1.89 0.92 -10.70
N MET A 151 -2.95 1.68 -10.93
CA MET A 151 -2.91 3.07 -11.38
C MET A 151 -3.82 3.97 -10.55
N PHE A 152 -3.43 5.23 -10.43
CA PHE A 152 -4.32 6.29 -9.96
C PHE A 152 -5.16 6.82 -11.12
N SER A 153 -6.41 7.19 -10.85
CA SER A 153 -7.29 7.85 -11.81
C SER A 153 -6.80 9.27 -12.14
N ASP A 154 -7.32 9.86 -13.23
CA ASP A 154 -7.05 11.27 -13.55
C ASP A 154 -7.51 12.22 -12.44
N CYS A 155 -8.62 11.89 -11.74
CA CYS A 155 -9.10 12.66 -10.60
C CYS A 155 -8.08 12.66 -9.45
N SER A 156 -7.56 11.48 -9.11
CA SER A 156 -6.51 11.31 -8.10
C SER A 156 -5.25 12.10 -8.45
N ILE A 157 -4.80 12.01 -9.71
CA ILE A 157 -3.63 12.75 -10.20
C ILE A 157 -3.86 14.27 -10.07
N GLN A 158 -5.07 14.76 -10.37
CA GLN A 158 -5.40 16.18 -10.24
C GLN A 158 -5.41 16.65 -8.78
N TYR A 159 -5.91 15.84 -7.85
CA TYR A 159 -5.83 16.13 -6.41
C TYR A 159 -4.37 16.24 -5.97
N PHE A 160 -3.53 15.27 -6.34
CA PHE A 160 -2.11 15.25 -5.99
C PHE A 160 -1.40 16.50 -6.52
N ALA A 161 -1.59 16.82 -7.80
CA ALA A 161 -0.95 17.98 -8.42
C ALA A 161 -1.36 19.30 -7.74
N THR A 162 -2.64 19.45 -7.40
CA THR A 162 -3.16 20.63 -6.73
C THR A 162 -2.60 20.77 -5.32
N PHE A 163 -2.61 19.67 -4.56
CA PHE A 163 -2.16 19.66 -3.17
C PHE A 163 -0.63 19.82 -3.06
N ILE A 164 0.16 19.15 -3.90
CA ILE A 164 1.61 19.35 -3.93
C ILE A 164 1.93 20.81 -4.31
N SER A 165 1.20 21.39 -5.27
CA SER A 165 1.39 22.80 -5.63
C SER A 165 1.13 23.75 -4.46
N SER A 166 0.10 23.50 -3.64
CA SER A 166 -0.18 24.32 -2.45
C SER A 166 0.83 24.10 -1.33
N LEU A 167 1.35 22.88 -1.15
CA LEU A 167 2.42 22.61 -0.19
C LEU A 167 3.66 23.48 -0.46
N LEU A 168 4.05 23.61 -1.73
CA LEU A 168 5.21 24.39 -2.17
C LEU A 168 5.08 25.92 -1.92
N GLU A 169 3.90 26.40 -1.52
CA GLU A 169 3.69 27.79 -1.12
C GLU A 169 4.23 28.08 0.30
N THR A 170 4.48 27.05 1.11
CA THR A 170 5.01 27.16 2.48
C THR A 170 6.50 26.81 2.54
N ASP A 171 7.24 27.40 3.49
CA ASP A 171 8.67 27.08 3.65
C ASP A 171 8.90 25.61 3.98
N HIS A 172 8.08 25.01 4.85
CA HIS A 172 8.17 23.60 5.19
C HIS A 172 7.81 22.69 4.00
N GLY A 173 6.75 23.01 3.25
CA GLY A 173 6.36 22.19 2.10
C GLY A 173 7.35 22.27 0.94
N ARG A 174 8.21 23.29 0.87
CA ARG A 174 9.31 23.35 -0.11
C ARG A 174 10.45 22.39 0.20
N THR A 175 10.65 22.01 1.45
CA THR A 175 11.67 21.04 1.89
C THR A 175 11.08 19.63 2.03
N CYS A 176 9.83 19.53 2.47
CA CYS A 176 9.08 18.28 2.52
C CYS A 176 8.96 17.69 1.10
N LEU A 177 9.17 16.37 0.95
CA LEU A 177 9.16 15.64 -0.33
C LEU A 177 10.28 16.01 -1.35
N THR A 178 11.08 17.04 -1.10
CA THR A 178 12.14 17.48 -2.03
C THR A 178 13.54 17.22 -1.49
N GLU A 179 13.70 17.22 -0.16
CA GLU A 179 14.97 16.88 0.47
C GLU A 179 15.21 15.38 0.44
N SER A 180 16.35 14.98 -0.12
CA SER A 180 16.78 13.59 -0.05
C SER A 180 17.25 13.28 1.35
N VAL A 181 16.75 12.20 1.94
CA VAL A 181 17.24 11.75 3.24
C VAL A 181 18.17 10.56 3.09
N SER A 182 19.13 10.46 4.02
CA SER A 182 20.03 9.31 4.09
C SER A 182 19.24 8.07 4.50
N VAL A 183 19.11 7.12 3.58
CA VAL A 183 18.49 5.82 3.84
C VAL A 183 19.41 5.00 4.74
N SER A 184 18.85 4.36 5.78
CA SER A 184 19.61 3.45 6.64
C SER A 184 20.24 2.33 5.79
N PRO A 185 21.50 1.94 6.05
CA PRO A 185 22.13 0.81 5.37
C PRO A 185 21.40 -0.52 5.64
N ASP A 186 20.56 -0.59 6.68
CA ASP A 186 19.76 -1.78 7.00
C ASP A 186 18.55 -1.96 6.06
N ILE A 187 18.20 -0.95 5.27
CA ILE A 187 17.11 -1.02 4.29
C ILE A 187 17.70 -1.56 2.97
N PRO A 188 17.20 -2.70 2.45
CA PRO A 188 17.69 -3.26 1.19
C PRO A 188 17.63 -2.25 0.04
N ASP A 189 18.75 -2.04 -0.65
CA ASP A 189 18.78 -1.21 -1.86
C ASP A 189 18.18 -1.99 -3.04
N LEU A 190 16.92 -1.65 -3.37
CA LEU A 190 16.15 -2.26 -4.46
C LEU A 190 16.12 -1.39 -5.72
N LYS A 191 17.01 -0.39 -5.86
CA LYS A 191 17.02 0.51 -7.02
C LYS A 191 17.08 -0.20 -8.37
N ASP A 192 17.75 -1.35 -8.43
CA ASP A 192 17.96 -2.11 -9.66
C ASP A 192 17.12 -3.40 -9.74
N LYS A 193 16.31 -3.70 -8.71
CA LYS A 193 15.55 -4.96 -8.62
C LYS A 193 14.20 -4.78 -7.97
N TYR A 194 13.17 -5.31 -8.60
CA TYR A 194 11.85 -5.38 -8.01
C TYR A 194 11.71 -6.53 -7.00
N PHE A 195 10.78 -6.42 -6.05
CA PHE A 195 10.53 -7.45 -5.04
C PHE A 195 10.20 -8.83 -5.64
N GLY A 196 9.45 -8.89 -6.73
CA GLY A 196 9.14 -10.16 -7.42
C GLY A 196 10.35 -10.82 -8.10
N GLN A 197 11.45 -10.08 -8.33
CA GLN A 197 12.70 -10.67 -8.82
C GLN A 197 13.52 -11.32 -7.70
N VAL A 198 13.28 -10.94 -6.44
CA VAL A 198 13.92 -11.57 -5.27
C VAL A 198 13.02 -12.58 -4.55
N MET A 199 11.69 -12.45 -4.73
CA MET A 199 10.68 -13.38 -4.20
C MET A 199 9.94 -14.06 -5.36
N PRO A 200 10.35 -15.28 -5.76
CA PRO A 200 9.67 -16.01 -6.83
C PRO A 200 8.23 -16.40 -6.44
N PRO A 201 7.37 -16.77 -7.42
CA PRO A 201 5.98 -17.15 -7.17
C PRO A 201 5.78 -18.16 -6.02
N GLU A 202 6.64 -19.18 -5.94
CA GLU A 202 6.56 -20.20 -4.90
C GLU A 202 6.87 -19.67 -3.49
N GLN A 203 7.67 -18.60 -3.37
CA GLN A 203 7.94 -17.95 -2.09
C GLN A 203 6.80 -17.01 -1.71
N GLN A 204 6.23 -16.28 -2.67
CA GLN A 204 5.04 -15.44 -2.49
C GLN A 204 3.89 -16.26 -1.92
N CYS A 205 3.56 -17.41 -2.53
CA CYS A 205 2.53 -18.31 -2.00
C CYS A 205 2.82 -18.81 -0.57
N ARG A 206 4.07 -19.14 -0.27
CA ARG A 206 4.47 -19.62 1.07
C ARG A 206 4.45 -18.55 2.15
N ASN A 207 4.63 -17.29 1.78
CA ASN A 207 4.49 -16.18 2.71
C ASN A 207 3.02 -15.96 3.08
N THR A 208 2.12 -16.07 2.10
CA THR A 208 0.68 -15.85 2.28
C THR A 208 -0.02 -17.02 3.00
N TYR A 209 0.12 -18.23 2.48
CA TYR A 209 -0.62 -19.41 2.95
C TYR A 209 0.24 -20.39 3.79
N GLY A 210 1.48 -20.00 4.09
CA GLY A 210 2.40 -20.80 4.89
C GLY A 210 3.17 -21.87 4.12
N ARG A 211 4.00 -22.63 4.85
CA ARG A 211 5.03 -23.52 4.27
C ARG A 211 4.51 -24.61 3.32
N GLY A 212 3.26 -25.03 3.46
CA GLY A 212 2.63 -26.04 2.62
C GLY A 212 2.10 -25.52 1.27
N SER A 213 2.11 -24.20 1.08
CA SER A 213 1.63 -23.56 -0.14
C SER A 213 2.63 -23.61 -1.29
N TYR A 214 2.12 -23.50 -2.51
CA TYR A 214 2.90 -23.46 -3.75
C TYR A 214 2.11 -22.74 -4.85
N HIS A 215 2.82 -22.31 -5.90
CA HIS A 215 2.22 -21.71 -7.09
C HIS A 215 1.50 -22.76 -7.94
N CYS A 216 0.21 -22.56 -8.18
CA CYS A 216 -0.64 -23.43 -8.98
C CYS A 216 -0.41 -23.21 -10.48
N LYS A 217 0.31 -24.14 -11.14
CA LYS A 217 0.72 -24.00 -12.56
C LYS A 217 -0.27 -24.56 -13.58
N VAL A 218 -1.20 -25.42 -13.17
CA VAL A 218 -2.08 -26.17 -14.09
C VAL A 218 -3.48 -25.60 -14.01
N GLY A 219 -4.06 -25.22 -15.16
CA GLY A 219 -5.42 -24.65 -15.24
C GLY A 219 -5.49 -23.13 -15.16
N TYR A 220 -4.35 -22.45 -14.95
CA TYR A 220 -4.25 -20.99 -14.79
C TYR A 220 -3.22 -20.44 -15.79
N ASN A 221 -3.58 -19.39 -16.53
CA ASN A 221 -2.79 -18.92 -17.67
C ASN A 221 -1.58 -18.08 -17.21
N SER A 222 -0.38 -18.36 -17.72
CA SER A 222 0.86 -17.67 -17.33
C SER A 222 0.89 -16.19 -17.68
N THR A 223 0.09 -15.72 -18.64
CA THR A 223 -0.06 -14.27 -18.91
C THR A 223 -0.90 -13.55 -17.87
N GLU A 224 -1.66 -14.28 -17.05
CA GLU A 224 -2.51 -13.72 -16.00
C GLU A 224 -1.79 -13.65 -14.65
N ILE A 225 -0.58 -14.23 -14.50
CA ILE A 225 0.16 -14.22 -13.22
C ILE A 225 0.36 -12.80 -12.68
N CYS A 226 0.55 -11.82 -13.58
CA CYS A 226 0.73 -10.43 -13.20
C CYS A 226 -0.55 -9.77 -12.67
N ILE A 227 -1.71 -10.34 -12.99
CA ILE A 227 -3.02 -9.92 -12.49
C ILE A 227 -3.41 -10.74 -11.25
N ALA A 228 -3.19 -12.06 -11.33
CA ALA A 228 -3.55 -13.07 -10.34
C ALA A 228 -2.52 -14.21 -10.32
N LEU A 229 -1.69 -14.25 -9.27
CA LEU A 229 -0.86 -15.39 -8.89
C LEU A 229 -1.70 -16.37 -8.08
N TYR A 230 -1.96 -17.55 -8.64
CA TYR A 230 -2.73 -18.59 -7.95
C TYR A 230 -1.87 -19.41 -6.99
N CYS A 231 -2.27 -19.48 -5.73
CA CYS A 231 -1.56 -20.16 -4.68
C CYS A 231 -2.43 -21.19 -3.97
N TYR A 232 -1.87 -22.35 -3.70
CA TYR A 232 -2.57 -23.41 -2.97
C TYR A 232 -2.72 -23.05 -1.49
N ASP A 233 -3.95 -23.02 -0.98
CA ASP A 233 -4.23 -22.90 0.45
C ASP A 233 -4.42 -24.30 1.06
N PRO A 234 -3.50 -24.77 1.93
CA PRO A 234 -3.63 -26.07 2.58
C PRO A 234 -4.87 -26.22 3.47
N ASN A 235 -5.45 -25.12 3.95
CA ASN A 235 -6.63 -25.17 4.82
C ASN A 235 -7.92 -25.41 4.01
N GLN A 236 -8.00 -24.80 2.82
CA GLN A 236 -9.15 -24.91 1.92
C GLN A 236 -8.99 -26.00 0.86
N MET A 237 -7.77 -26.55 0.73
CA MET A 237 -7.40 -27.57 -0.24
C MET A 237 -7.65 -27.16 -1.70
N ASP A 238 -7.56 -25.87 -2.01
CA ASP A 238 -7.79 -25.30 -3.35
C ASP A 238 -6.82 -24.14 -3.65
N CYS A 239 -6.80 -23.67 -4.90
CA CYS A 239 -5.97 -22.57 -5.36
C CYS A 239 -6.75 -21.25 -5.37
N PHE A 240 -6.23 -20.25 -4.66
CA PHE A 240 -6.83 -18.91 -4.59
C PHE A 240 -5.93 -17.88 -5.27
N PRO A 241 -6.50 -16.88 -5.95
CA PRO A 241 -5.73 -15.81 -6.56
C PRO A 241 -5.24 -14.84 -5.47
N GLN A 242 -3.99 -14.39 -5.62
CA GLN A 242 -3.45 -13.20 -4.94
C GLN A 242 -2.69 -12.35 -5.94
N ARG A 243 -2.28 -11.13 -5.55
CA ARG A 243 -1.42 -10.31 -6.41
C ARG A 243 -0.01 -10.88 -6.52
N ALA A 244 0.51 -10.90 -7.74
CA ALA A 244 1.95 -11.04 -7.94
C ALA A 244 2.65 -9.72 -7.60
N LEU A 245 3.79 -9.83 -6.93
CA LEU A 245 4.67 -8.69 -6.73
C LEU A 245 5.18 -8.15 -8.07
N SER A 246 5.35 -6.82 -8.16
CA SER A 246 6.07 -6.22 -9.29
C SER A 246 7.44 -6.89 -9.45
N GLY A 247 7.84 -7.21 -10.67
CA GLY A 247 9.07 -7.95 -10.97
C GLY A 247 8.94 -9.47 -11.05
N THR A 248 7.79 -10.04 -10.69
CA THR A 248 7.59 -11.50 -10.76
C THR A 248 7.77 -11.98 -12.19
N GLU A 249 8.58 -13.03 -12.40
CA GLU A 249 8.77 -13.61 -13.74
C GLU A 249 7.44 -14.20 -14.24
N CYS A 250 7.00 -13.72 -15.40
CA CYS A 250 5.73 -14.11 -16.02
C CYS A 250 5.90 -14.90 -17.31
N ASP A 251 7.04 -14.71 -17.98
CA ASP A 251 7.49 -15.49 -19.12
C ASP A 251 9.01 -15.35 -19.21
N LYS A 252 9.65 -16.14 -20.08
CA LYS A 252 11.11 -16.12 -20.25
C LYS A 252 11.59 -14.72 -20.63
N GLY A 253 12.33 -14.08 -19.72
CA GLY A 253 12.87 -12.73 -19.91
C GLY A 253 11.85 -11.60 -19.69
N LYS A 254 10.67 -11.92 -19.17
CA LYS A 254 9.59 -10.96 -18.90
C LYS A 254 9.20 -10.96 -17.42
N ILE A 255 8.82 -9.79 -16.93
CA ILE A 255 8.44 -9.55 -15.55
C ILE A 255 7.10 -8.79 -15.45
N CYS A 256 6.44 -8.95 -14.31
CA CYS A 256 5.21 -8.23 -14.01
C CYS A 256 5.46 -6.75 -13.71
N ARG A 257 4.77 -5.87 -14.42
CA ARG A 257 4.79 -4.41 -14.26
C ARG A 257 3.40 -3.85 -14.46
N LEU A 258 2.85 -3.21 -13.42
CA LEU A 258 1.50 -2.63 -13.45
C LEU A 258 0.42 -3.60 -13.98
N GLY A 259 0.47 -4.85 -13.54
CA GLY A 259 -0.44 -5.91 -14.00
C GLY A 259 -0.09 -6.53 -15.37
N HIS A 260 0.88 -5.99 -16.11
CA HIS A 260 1.29 -6.50 -17.42
C HIS A 260 2.52 -7.41 -17.34
N CYS A 261 2.57 -8.42 -18.21
CA CYS A 261 3.79 -9.19 -18.48
C CYS A 261 4.61 -8.48 -19.56
N ALA A 262 5.70 -7.81 -19.17
CA ALA A 262 6.52 -6.96 -20.04
C ALA A 262 7.99 -7.40 -20.03
N ASP A 263 8.74 -7.03 -21.07
CA ASP A 263 10.18 -7.33 -21.14
C ASP A 263 10.93 -6.73 -19.94
N ASN A 264 11.95 -7.47 -19.47
CA ASN A 264 12.81 -7.04 -18.37
C ASN A 264 13.83 -5.98 -18.81
N ASP A 265 13.32 -4.84 -19.28
CA ASP A 265 14.12 -3.67 -19.61
C ASP A 265 14.19 -2.75 -18.38
N HIS A 266 15.38 -2.63 -17.80
CA HIS A 266 15.64 -1.72 -16.67
C HIS A 266 15.66 -0.23 -17.06
N ASN A 267 15.27 0.11 -18.29
CA ASN A 267 15.34 1.46 -18.86
C ASN A 267 13.94 2.03 -19.18
N VAL A 268 13.23 2.51 -18.16
CA VAL A 268 12.25 3.62 -18.26
C VAL A 268 12.25 4.38 -16.95
#